data_AF-A0A0V0GSI7-F1
#
_entry.id   AF-A0A0V0GSI7-F1
#
_cell.length_a   1.000
_cell.length_b   1.000
_cell.length_c   1.000
_cell.angle_alpha   90.00
_cell.angle_beta   90.00
_cell.angle_gamma   90.00
#
_symmetry.space_group_name_H-M   'P 1'
#
loop_
_entity.id
_entity.type
_entity.pdbx_description
1 polymer ?
#
loop_
_entity_poly.entity_id
_entity_poly.type
_entity_poly.pdbx_seq_one_letter_code
_entity_poly.pdbx_strand_id
1 'polypeptide(L)'
;MDENSHTLVILDDVWEVLHDLDKLGIPSCSNHNHRCKVILTTRSRNVCEAMEAQKIMEVGILSKEEAWCLFKQKVGDFVDHSSFRGIAKEVAKECKGLPLAISTVAGALKMHKSEHSWDCALQQLRGAVTIDIPEVLTE
;
A
#
# COMPACT_ATOMS: atom_id res chain seq x y z
N MET A 1 -26.77 3.91 -24.68
CA MET A 1 -25.54 4.47 -24.10
C MET A 1 -25.22 5.72 -24.89
N ASP A 2 -24.93 6.82 -24.19
CA ASP A 2 -24.70 8.12 -24.82
C ASP A 2 -23.42 8.09 -25.67
N GLU A 3 -23.56 8.48 -26.94
CA GLU A 3 -22.43 8.67 -27.84
C GLU A 3 -21.51 9.74 -27.24
N ASN A 4 -20.24 9.40 -27.02
CA ASN A 4 -19.20 10.24 -26.39
C ASN A 4 -19.09 10.17 -24.85
N SER A 5 -19.34 8.99 -24.26
CA SER A 5 -19.09 8.74 -22.83
C SER A 5 -17.64 8.30 -22.55
N HIS A 6 -17.09 8.84 -21.46
CA HIS A 6 -15.80 8.45 -20.89
C HIS A 6 -16.03 7.67 -19.60
N THR A 7 -15.55 6.44 -19.53
CA THR A 7 -15.74 5.56 -18.38
C THR A 7 -14.38 5.16 -17.81
N LEU A 8 -14.25 5.22 -16.48
CA LEU A 8 -13.14 4.63 -15.75
C LEU A 8 -13.69 3.51 -14.88
N VAL A 9 -13.15 2.30 -15.06
CA VAL A 9 -13.45 1.14 -14.23
C VAL A 9 -12.23 0.83 -13.39
N ILE A 10 -12.44 0.62 -12.08
CA ILE A 10 -11.39 0.21 -11.15
C ILE A 10 -11.78 -1.17 -10.63
N LEU A 11 -10.94 -2.16 -10.94
CA LEU A 11 -11.05 -3.52 -10.44
C LEU A 11 -10.08 -3.66 -9.27
N ASP A 12 -10.61 -3.72 -8.05
CA ASP A 12 -9.78 -3.75 -6.85
C ASP A 12 -9.56 -5.18 -6.35
N ASP A 13 -8.34 -5.47 -5.91
CA ASP A 13 -7.89 -6.75 -5.34
C ASP A 13 -8.26 -7.97 -6.21
N VAL A 14 -7.79 -7.97 -7.47
CA VAL A 14 -8.01 -9.06 -8.42
C VAL A 14 -6.99 -10.17 -8.20
N TRP A 15 -7.46 -11.39 -7.91
CA TRP A 15 -6.60 -12.54 -7.61
C TRP A 15 -6.38 -13.47 -8.80
N GLU A 16 -7.36 -13.55 -9.70
CA GLU A 16 -7.35 -14.44 -10.87
C GLU A 16 -7.64 -13.65 -12.15
N VAL A 17 -7.23 -14.23 -13.28
CA VAL A 17 -7.39 -13.62 -14.61
C VAL A 17 -8.86 -13.55 -14.99
N LEU A 18 -9.31 -12.36 -15.38
CA LEU A 18 -10.65 -12.13 -15.92
C LEU A 18 -10.58 -12.23 -17.44
N HIS A 19 -10.76 -13.45 -17.96
CA HIS A 19 -10.61 -13.75 -19.39
C HIS A 19 -11.57 -13.00 -20.32
N ASP A 20 -12.68 -12.46 -19.80
CA ASP A 20 -13.75 -11.88 -20.61
C ASP A 20 -14.37 -10.67 -19.89
N LEU A 21 -13.81 -9.49 -20.17
CA LEU A 21 -14.31 -8.22 -19.64
C LEU A 21 -15.67 -7.83 -20.24
N ASP A 22 -15.98 -8.27 -21.45
CA ASP A 22 -17.27 -7.99 -22.10
C ASP A 22 -18.41 -8.71 -21.37
N LYS A 23 -18.18 -9.93 -20.86
CA LYS A 23 -19.13 -10.62 -19.95
C LYS A 23 -19.38 -9.88 -18.65
N LEU A 24 -18.41 -9.10 -18.19
CA LEU A 24 -18.56 -8.21 -17.03
C LEU A 24 -19.22 -6.87 -17.41
N GLY A 25 -19.62 -6.70 -18.66
CA GLY A 25 -20.21 -5.48 -19.18
C GLY A 25 -19.19 -4.35 -19.38
N ILE A 26 -17.90 -4.66 -19.40
CA ILE A 26 -16.82 -3.70 -19.63
C ILE A 26 -16.42 -3.81 -21.11
N PRO A 27 -16.88 -2.88 -21.97
CA PRO A 27 -16.65 -3.01 -23.40
C PRO A 27 -15.17 -2.88 -23.75
N SER A 28 -14.68 -3.81 -24.58
CA SER A 28 -13.39 -3.67 -25.25
C SER A 28 -13.34 -2.36 -26.04
N CYS A 29 -12.31 -1.54 -25.77
CA CYS A 29 -12.20 -0.13 -26.17
C CYS A 29 -11.88 0.11 -27.66
N SER A 30 -12.44 -0.68 -28.59
CA SER A 30 -12.12 -0.61 -30.02
C SER A 30 -12.98 0.39 -30.81
N ASN A 31 -14.01 0.99 -30.20
CA ASN A 31 -14.96 1.83 -30.93
C ASN A 31 -14.67 3.32 -30.70
N HIS A 32 -14.55 4.09 -31.79
CA HIS A 32 -14.10 5.48 -31.79
C HIS A 32 -14.99 6.45 -30.97
N ASN A 33 -16.20 6.01 -30.59
CA ASN A 33 -17.21 6.81 -29.89
C ASN A 33 -17.33 6.52 -28.39
N HIS A 34 -16.59 5.53 -27.85
CA HIS A 34 -16.64 5.14 -26.43
C HIS A 34 -15.24 4.93 -25.88
N ARG A 35 -14.86 5.71 -24.86
CA ARG A 35 -13.51 5.64 -24.26
C ARG A 35 -13.63 5.09 -22.85
N CYS A 36 -13.37 3.79 -22.70
CA CYS A 36 -13.24 3.15 -21.40
C CYS A 36 -11.75 3.04 -21.02
N LYS A 37 -11.43 3.20 -19.73
CA LYS A 37 -10.14 2.87 -19.15
C LYS A 37 -10.37 1.92 -17.99
N VAL A 38 -9.56 0.88 -17.91
CA VAL A 38 -9.61 -0.06 -16.79
C VAL A 38 -8.31 0.07 -16.01
N ILE A 39 -8.43 0.23 -14.70
CA ILE A 39 -7.33 0.11 -13.75
C ILE A 39 -7.62 -1.14 -12.94
N LEU A 40 -6.63 -2.00 -12.77
CA LEU A 40 -6.73 -3.14 -11.87
C LEU A 40 -5.65 -3.03 -10.79
N THR A 41 -6.00 -3.40 -9.56
CA THR A 41 -5.05 -3.60 -8.47
C THR A 41 -4.97 -5.10 -8.19
N THR A 42 -3.76 -5.59 -7.99
CA THR A 42 -3.51 -7.00 -7.69
C THR A 42 -2.18 -7.11 -6.95
N ARG A 43 -2.02 -8.21 -6.23
CA ARG A 43 -0.75 -8.58 -5.57
C ARG A 43 0.15 -9.41 -6.49
N SER A 44 -0.37 -9.86 -7.64
CA SER A 44 0.33 -10.74 -8.56
C SER A 44 0.64 -10.04 -9.89
N ARG A 45 1.93 -9.88 -10.19
CA ARG A 45 2.35 -9.38 -11.51
C ARG A 45 1.83 -10.26 -12.64
N ASN A 46 1.77 -11.57 -12.43
CA ASN A 46 1.29 -12.53 -13.42
C ASN A 46 -0.16 -12.26 -13.83
N VAL A 47 -1.01 -11.79 -12.89
CA VAL A 47 -2.38 -11.36 -13.21
C VAL A 47 -2.36 -10.13 -14.11
N CYS A 48 -1.52 -9.12 -13.84
CA CYS A 48 -1.40 -7.95 -14.72
C CYS A 48 -0.97 -8.34 -16.15
N GLU A 49 0.00 -9.25 -16.27
CA GLU A 49 0.52 -9.71 -17.56
C GLU A 49 -0.50 -10.55 -18.33
N ALA A 50 -1.18 -11.48 -17.65
CA ALA A 50 -2.21 -12.31 -18.25
C ALA A 50 -3.50 -11.53 -18.61
N MET A 51 -3.76 -10.41 -17.93
CA MET A 51 -4.78 -9.43 -18.29
C MET A 51 -4.34 -8.50 -19.43
N GLU A 52 -3.14 -8.69 -19.98
CA GLU A 52 -2.54 -7.87 -21.05
C GLU A 52 -2.54 -6.37 -20.72
N ALA A 53 -2.26 -6.03 -19.46
CA ALA A 53 -2.28 -4.65 -18.99
C ALA A 53 -1.30 -3.77 -19.79
N GLN A 54 -1.81 -2.69 -20.40
CA GLN A 54 -1.03 -1.78 -21.23
C GLN A 54 0.11 -1.08 -20.47
N LYS A 55 -0.06 -0.91 -19.16
CA LYS A 55 0.93 -0.33 -18.25
C LYS A 55 0.85 -1.02 -16.91
N ILE A 56 1.98 -1.57 -16.46
CA ILE A 56 2.13 -2.18 -15.15
C ILE A 56 2.91 -1.21 -14.26
N MET A 57 2.40 -0.95 -13.06
CA MET A 57 3.05 -0.09 -12.06
C MET A 57 3.22 -0.88 -10.78
N GLU A 58 4.47 -1.15 -10.42
CA GLU A 58 4.78 -1.81 -9.15
C GLU A 58 4.72 -0.80 -8.01
N VAL A 59 3.89 -1.09 -7.01
CA VAL A 59 3.77 -0.29 -5.79
C VAL A 59 4.68 -0.88 -4.73
N GLY A 60 5.91 -0.34 -4.65
CA GLY A 60 6.89 -0.77 -3.66
C GLY A 60 6.63 -0.23 -2.25
N ILE A 61 7.54 -0.58 -1.33
CA ILE A 61 7.59 0.02 0.01
C ILE A 61 8.03 1.49 -0.06
N LEU A 62 7.72 2.26 0.98
CA LEU A 62 8.20 3.64 1.11
C LEU A 62 9.71 3.67 1.32
N SER A 63 10.36 4.70 0.78
CA SER A 63 11.73 5.06 1.16
C SER A 63 11.82 5.39 2.67
N LYS A 64 13.04 5.40 3.23
CA LYS A 64 13.24 5.74 4.64
C LYS A 64 12.71 7.14 4.97
N GLU A 65 12.87 8.06 4.04
CA GLU A 65 12.47 9.46 4.16
C GLU A 65 10.94 9.59 4.12
N GLU A 66 10.27 8.93 3.15
CA GLU A 66 8.82 8.90 3.06
C GLU A 66 8.17 8.18 4.26
N ALA A 67 8.77 7.06 4.69
CA ALA A 67 8.32 6.30 5.85
C ALA A 67 8.40 7.15 7.13
N TRP A 68 9.51 7.87 7.32
CA TRP A 68 9.66 8.79 8.44
C TRP A 68 8.66 9.95 8.36
N CYS A 69 8.45 10.51 7.16
CA CYS A 69 7.47 11.58 6.95
C CYS A 69 6.05 11.12 7.34
N LEU A 70 5.62 9.95 6.86
CA LEU A 70 4.34 9.35 7.22
C LEU A 70 4.23 9.06 8.72
N PHE A 71 5.28 8.50 9.34
CA PHE A 71 5.31 8.22 10.77
C PHE A 71 5.09 9.50 11.59
N LYS A 72 5.81 10.58 11.26
CA LYS A 72 5.64 11.89 11.90
C LYS A 72 4.24 12.46 11.70
N GLN A 73 3.69 12.35 10.49
CA GLN A 73 2.32 12.80 10.22
C GLN A 73 1.29 12.07 11.09
N LYS A 74 1.53 10.78 11.39
CA LYS A 74 0.61 9.95 12.19
C LYS A 74 0.75 10.17 13.69
N VAL A 75 1.97 10.24 14.21
CA VAL A 75 2.24 10.54 15.64
C VAL A 75 1.95 11.99 16.00
N GLY A 76 2.21 12.92 15.07
CA GLY A 76 2.19 14.37 15.29
C GLY A 76 3.55 14.91 15.74
N ASP A 77 3.62 16.23 15.95
CA ASP A 77 4.88 16.98 16.12
C ASP A 77 5.61 16.72 17.47
N PHE A 78 5.05 15.87 18.34
CA PHE A 78 5.66 15.53 19.63
C PHE A 78 7.08 14.93 19.52
N VAL A 79 7.35 14.21 18.43
CA VAL A 79 8.65 13.57 18.16
C VAL A 79 9.74 14.54 17.69
N ASP A 80 9.39 15.78 17.31
CA ASP A 80 10.37 16.77 16.86
C ASP A 80 10.96 17.59 18.04
N HIS A 81 10.34 17.56 19.23
CA HIS A 81 10.72 18.39 20.40
C HIS A 81 11.29 17.62 21.60
N SER A 82 11.39 16.29 21.53
CA SER A 82 11.57 15.46 22.72
C SER A 82 12.73 14.44 22.61
N SER A 83 13.12 13.87 23.76
CA SER A 83 14.06 12.73 23.86
C SER A 83 13.64 11.52 23.02
N PHE A 84 12.38 11.48 22.57
CA PHE A 84 11.80 10.39 21.80
C PHE A 84 12.23 10.36 20.32
N ARG A 85 12.90 11.40 19.81
CA ARG A 85 13.25 11.45 18.37
C ARG A 85 14.10 10.26 17.94
N GLY A 86 15.03 9.81 18.77
CA GLY A 86 15.89 8.67 18.49
C GLY A 86 15.08 7.37 18.40
N ILE A 87 14.30 7.08 19.44
CA ILE A 87 13.49 5.86 19.50
C ILE A 87 12.38 5.83 18.45
N ALA A 88 11.77 6.98 18.16
CA ALA A 88 10.74 7.09 17.14
C ALA A 88 11.28 6.75 15.74
N LYS A 89 12.52 7.15 15.42
CA LYS A 89 13.17 6.78 14.17
C LYS A 89 13.45 5.29 14.09
N GLU A 90 13.91 4.68 15.18
CA GLU A 90 14.14 3.23 15.23
C GLU A 90 12.82 2.47 15.08
N VAL A 91 11.76 2.87 15.78
CA VAL A 91 10.42 2.28 15.64
C VAL A 91 9.90 2.39 14.19
N ALA A 92 10.02 3.57 13.58
CA ALA A 92 9.60 3.78 12.19
C ALA A 92 10.40 2.88 11.22
N LYS A 93 11.69 2.67 11.49
CA LYS A 93 12.57 1.79 10.70
C LYS A 93 12.15 0.32 10.83
N GLU A 94 11.75 -0.13 12.02
CA GLU A 94 11.24 -1.50 12.20
C GLU A 94 9.91 -1.76 11.47
N CYS A 95 9.19 -0.70 11.04
CA CYS A 95 8.02 -0.85 10.17
C CYS A 95 8.38 -1.16 8.70
N LYS A 96 9.67 -1.23 8.35
CA LYS A 96 10.21 -1.65 7.04
C LYS A 96 9.60 -0.93 5.83
N GLY A 97 9.23 0.35 5.99
CA GLY A 97 8.66 1.16 4.91
C GLY A 97 7.22 0.81 4.51
N LEU A 98 6.54 -0.11 5.22
CA LEU A 98 5.16 -0.49 4.93
C LEU A 98 4.18 0.58 5.45
N PRO A 99 3.41 1.26 4.58
CA PRO A 99 2.51 2.35 5.01
C PRO A 99 1.50 1.95 6.08
N LEU A 100 0.98 0.71 5.99
CA LEU A 100 0.01 0.17 6.94
C LEU A 100 0.66 -0.08 8.31
N ALA A 101 1.82 -0.73 8.36
CA ALA A 101 2.54 -0.97 9.61
C ALA A 101 2.91 0.36 10.30
N ILE A 102 3.45 1.31 9.53
CA ILE A 102 3.79 2.66 10.00
C ILE A 102 2.58 3.33 10.63
N SER A 103 1.44 3.36 9.90
CA SER A 103 0.23 4.05 10.37
C SER A 103 -0.34 3.42 11.63
N THR A 104 -0.31 2.09 11.72
CA THR A 104 -0.80 1.34 12.88
C THR A 104 0.07 1.58 14.11
N VAL A 105 1.39 1.42 13.99
CA VAL A 105 2.33 1.59 15.09
C VAL A 105 2.35 3.05 15.57
N ALA A 106 2.44 4.01 14.65
CA ALA A 106 2.39 5.43 14.95
C ALA A 106 1.08 5.82 15.64
N GLY A 107 -0.06 5.32 15.13
CA GLY A 107 -1.38 5.58 15.72
C GLY A 107 -1.51 5.05 17.14
N ALA A 108 -0.98 3.84 17.40
CA ALA A 108 -0.95 3.26 18.74
C ALA A 108 -0.09 4.09 19.69
N LEU A 109 1.13 4.46 19.28
CA LEU A 109 2.08 5.19 20.12
C LEU A 109 1.72 6.66 20.33
N LYS A 110 0.86 7.25 19.49
CA LYS A 110 0.42 8.64 19.59
C LYS A 110 -0.10 9.03 20.99
N MET A 111 -0.80 8.12 21.67
CA MET A 111 -1.38 8.38 22.98
C MET A 111 -0.41 8.07 24.14
N HIS A 112 0.74 7.46 23.87
CA HIS A 112 1.70 7.04 24.88
C HIS A 112 2.92 7.97 24.93
N LYS A 113 3.03 8.75 26.01
CA LYS A 113 4.09 9.75 26.20
C LYS A 113 5.25 9.30 27.08
N SER A 114 5.27 8.03 27.51
CA SER A 114 6.34 7.47 28.36
C SER A 114 7.39 6.74 27.52
N GLU A 115 8.67 7.01 27.78
CA GLU A 115 9.82 6.40 27.08
C GLU A 115 9.78 4.87 27.12
N HIS A 116 9.42 4.32 28.28
CA HIS A 116 9.25 2.88 28.46
C HIS A 116 8.26 2.23 27.48
N SER A 117 7.19 2.92 27.10
CA SER A 117 6.21 2.38 26.14
C SER A 117 6.79 2.27 24.74
N TRP A 118 7.64 3.23 24.37
CA TRP A 118 8.33 3.23 23.09
C TRP A 118 9.44 2.19 23.04
N ASP A 119 10.18 1.99 24.14
CA ASP A 119 11.18 0.92 24.28
C ASP A 119 10.55 -0.46 24.16
N CYS A 120 9.43 -0.67 24.85
CA CYS A 120 8.69 -1.92 24.79
C CYS A 120 8.16 -2.19 23.38
N ALA A 121 7.60 -1.18 22.71
CA ALA A 121 7.14 -1.31 21.33
C ALA A 121 8.31 -1.64 20.38
N LEU A 122 9.45 -0.98 20.53
CA LEU A 122 10.65 -1.25 19.73
C LEU A 122 11.17 -2.68 19.92
N GLN A 123 11.23 -3.16 21.17
CA GLN A 123 11.63 -4.53 21.47
C GLN A 123 10.67 -5.55 20.85
N GLN A 124 9.36 -5.32 20.95
CA GLN A 124 8.36 -6.20 20.35
C GLN A 124 8.47 -6.23 18.82
N LEU A 125 8.66 -5.07 18.18
CA LEU A 125 8.85 -5.01 16.72
C LEU A 125 10.11 -5.74 16.27
N ARG A 126 11.22 -5.61 17.01
CA ARG A 126 12.48 -6.32 16.71
C ARG A 126 12.39 -7.83 16.94
N GLY A 127 11.56 -8.26 17.89
CA GLY A 127 11.31 -9.67 18.18
C GLY A 127 10.23 -10.31 17.31
N ALA A 128 9.52 -9.52 16.50
CA ALA A 128 8.44 -10.03 15.67
C ALA A 128 8.99 -10.84 14.49
N VAL A 129 8.48 -12.05 14.33
CA VAL A 129 8.73 -12.88 13.14
C VAL A 129 7.82 -12.37 12.03
N THR A 130 8.39 -12.00 10.89
CA THR A 130 7.61 -11.74 9.68
C THR A 130 7.29 -13.05 8.98
N ILE A 131 6.00 -13.30 8.74
CA ILE A 131 5.55 -14.44 7.93
C ILE A 131 5.27 -13.89 6.54
N ASP A 132 5.94 -14.45 5.53
CA ASP A 132 5.61 -14.18 4.14
C ASP A 132 4.28 -14.85 3.81
N ILE A 133 3.31 -14.06 3.34
CA ILE A 133 2.01 -14.57 2.94
C ILE A 133 2.19 -15.19 1.54
N PRO A 134 2.00 -16.51 1.35
CA PRO A 134 2.48 -17.25 0.18
C PRO A 134 1.93 -16.81 -1.19
N GLU A 135 0.90 -15.97 -1.25
CA GLU A 135 0.29 -15.52 -2.51
C GLU A 135 0.88 -14.22 -3.08
N VAL A 136 1.85 -13.59 -2.40
CA VAL A 136 2.36 -12.26 -2.81
C VAL A 136 3.73 -12.32 -3.50
N LEU A 137 4.46 -13.43 -3.43
CA LEU A 137 5.75 -13.55 -4.11
C LEU A 137 5.97 -15.00 -4.57
N THR A 138 5.91 -15.22 -5.86
CA THR A 138 6.70 -16.28 -6.50
C THR A 138 7.41 -15.67 -7.71
N GLU A 139 8.69 -16.01 -7.78
CA GLU A 139 9.79 -15.49 -8.61
C GLU A 139 9.50 -15.21 -10.08
#